data_AF-A0A534U3N0-F1
#
_entry.id   AF-A0A534U3N0-F1
#
_cell.length_a   1.000
_cell.length_b   1.000
_cell.length_c   1.000
_cell.angle_alpha   90.00
_cell.angle_beta   90.00
_cell.angle_gamma   90.00
#
_symmetry.space_group_name_H-M   'P 1'
#
loop_
_entity.id
_entity.type
_entity.pdbx_description
1 polymer ?
#
loop_
_entity_poly.entity_id
_entity_poly.type
_entity_poly.pdbx_seq_one_letter_code
_entity_poly.pdbx_strand_id
1 'polypeptide(L)'
;MRVVLLALLLGVVGHARADEAPPPVEVRAHAEPDRVTIGTRFRYVVEVISAPDAEVFVEQPAERLGDFDIVDFGVEPPTRREGKTVLTCWYRLVGYSPGDHVLPSPPVKYRVAGQEETEAPAQEITVSVESLLAQTPNATDIRDIKAPEPVPVDWRPYYLLGGGIALLLAVVAILYRLLNRPWRARPAPPARPPHEIAADALADLRRRNLIAVGAFK
;
A
#
# COMPACT_ATOMS: atom_id res chain seq x y z
N MET A 1 -59.89 73.38 20.75
CA MET A 1 -59.03 72.61 19.83
C MET A 1 -59.88 71.52 19.18
N ARG A 2 -60.08 71.59 17.86
CA ARG A 2 -60.96 70.69 17.10
C ARG A 2 -60.17 69.48 16.62
N VAL A 3 -60.74 68.31 16.89
CA VAL A 3 -60.34 66.97 16.44
C VAL A 3 -60.31 66.93 14.91
N VAL A 4 -59.25 66.36 14.33
CA VAL A 4 -59.25 65.88 12.94
C VAL A 4 -58.69 64.46 12.90
N LEU A 5 -59.62 63.55 12.64
CA LEU A 5 -59.45 62.16 12.25
C LEU A 5 -58.95 62.11 10.81
N LEU A 6 -57.93 61.31 10.48
CA LEU A 6 -57.69 60.89 9.10
C LEU A 6 -57.31 59.40 9.07
N ALA A 7 -58.10 58.64 8.36
CA ALA A 7 -58.03 57.18 8.21
C ALA A 7 -57.79 56.81 6.74
N LEU A 8 -57.35 55.56 6.54
CA LEU A 8 -57.36 54.76 5.30
C LEU A 8 -56.34 55.17 4.21
N LEU A 9 -55.59 54.28 3.54
CA LEU A 9 -55.82 52.89 3.13
C LEU A 9 -54.48 52.11 3.08
N LEU A 10 -54.43 50.92 3.70
CA LEU A 10 -53.46 49.87 3.34
C LEU A 10 -54.11 48.94 2.31
N GLY A 11 -53.58 48.94 1.09
CA GLY A 11 -53.93 47.95 0.07
C GLY A 11 -53.28 46.61 0.37
N VAL A 12 -54.09 45.60 0.67
CA VAL A 12 -53.66 44.21 0.72
C VAL A 12 -53.64 43.69 -0.72
N VAL A 13 -52.45 43.59 -1.31
CA VAL A 13 -52.25 42.86 -2.58
C VAL A 13 -52.12 41.38 -2.22
N GLY A 14 -53.24 40.66 -2.32
CA GLY A 14 -53.24 39.21 -2.27
C GLY A 14 -52.44 38.66 -3.46
N HIS A 15 -51.24 38.14 -3.20
CA HIS A 15 -50.53 37.33 -4.16
C HIS A 15 -51.23 35.97 -4.23
N ALA A 16 -52.03 35.78 -5.27
CA ALA A 16 -52.48 34.46 -5.67
C ALA A 16 -51.24 33.59 -5.91
N ARG A 17 -51.01 32.61 -5.04
CA ARG A 17 -50.12 31.50 -5.35
C ARG A 17 -50.83 30.68 -6.42
N ALA A 18 -50.25 30.64 -7.61
CA ALA A 18 -50.59 29.61 -8.57
C ALA A 18 -50.27 28.26 -7.92
N ASP A 19 -51.32 27.49 -7.61
CA ASP A 19 -51.19 26.07 -7.31
C ASP A 19 -50.81 25.40 -8.64
N GLU A 20 -49.52 25.22 -8.84
CA GLU A 20 -48.96 24.51 -9.97
C GLU A 20 -49.30 23.02 -9.79
N ALA A 21 -50.16 22.49 -10.65
CA ALA A 21 -50.50 21.08 -10.63
C ALA A 21 -49.21 20.25 -10.70
N PRO A 22 -49.05 19.20 -9.87
CA PRO A 22 -47.81 18.43 -9.85
C PRO A 22 -47.51 17.92 -11.27
N PRO A 23 -46.25 18.03 -11.71
CA PRO A 23 -45.85 17.65 -13.06
C PRO A 23 -46.20 16.18 -13.31
N PRO A 24 -46.61 15.82 -14.54
CA PRO A 24 -47.05 14.46 -14.88
C PRO A 24 -45.92 13.42 -14.75
N VAL A 25 -44.67 13.87 -14.66
CA VAL A 25 -43.47 13.07 -14.43
C VAL A 25 -42.69 13.67 -13.26
N GLU A 26 -42.33 12.81 -12.30
CA GLU A 26 -41.54 13.14 -11.12
C GLU A 26 -40.19 12.41 -11.22
N VAL A 27 -39.08 13.15 -11.07
CA VAL A 27 -37.73 12.59 -11.03
C VAL A 27 -37.27 12.55 -9.57
N ARG A 28 -36.85 11.37 -9.10
CA ARG A 28 -36.25 11.14 -7.79
C ARG A 28 -34.82 10.66 -7.94
N ALA A 29 -33.91 11.19 -7.14
CA ALA A 29 -32.49 10.94 -7.23
C ALA A 29 -31.91 10.80 -5.83
N HIS A 30 -31.06 9.80 -5.62
CA HIS A 30 -30.35 9.60 -4.37
C HIS A 30 -28.98 8.96 -4.60
N ALA A 31 -28.04 9.25 -3.71
CA ALA A 31 -26.70 8.66 -3.70
C ALA A 31 -26.53 7.80 -2.44
N GLU A 32 -25.90 6.64 -2.62
CA GLU A 32 -25.61 5.69 -1.56
C GLU A 32 -24.13 5.26 -1.62
N PRO A 33 -23.31 5.63 -0.63
CA PRO A 33 -23.55 6.67 0.39
C PRO A 33 -23.51 8.10 -0.19
N ASP A 34 -24.03 9.08 0.56
CA ASP A 34 -23.99 10.52 0.24
C ASP A 34 -22.68 11.20 0.69
N ARG A 35 -21.87 10.49 1.49
CA ARG A 35 -20.52 10.88 1.89
C ARG A 35 -19.52 9.82 1.48
N VAL A 36 -18.51 10.22 0.72
CA VAL A 36 -17.51 9.32 0.12
C VAL A 36 -16.13 9.91 0.29
N THR A 37 -15.10 9.07 0.29
CA THR A 37 -13.71 9.55 0.25
C THR A 37 -13.21 9.67 -1.18
N ILE A 38 -12.19 10.51 -1.39
CA ILE A 38 -11.52 10.69 -2.69
C ILE A 38 -11.20 9.32 -3.33
N GLY A 39 -11.61 9.13 -4.59
CA GLY A 39 -11.35 7.90 -5.36
C GLY A 39 -12.24 6.70 -4.98
N THR A 40 -13.20 6.88 -4.08
CA THR A 40 -14.15 5.82 -3.70
C THR A 40 -15.34 5.81 -4.63
N ARG A 41 -15.77 4.61 -5.03
CA ARG A 41 -16.94 4.42 -5.89
C ARG A 41 -18.21 4.41 -5.06
N PHE A 42 -19.25 5.09 -5.53
CA PHE A 42 -20.58 5.09 -4.91
C PHE A 42 -21.67 4.90 -5.95
N ARG A 43 -22.87 4.54 -5.48
CA ARG A 43 -24.03 4.32 -6.35
C ARG A 43 -24.88 5.58 -6.35
N TYR A 44 -25.27 6.02 -7.53
CA TYR A 44 -26.27 7.05 -7.75
C TYR A 44 -27.45 6.44 -8.48
N VAL A 45 -28.66 6.67 -7.98
CA VAL A 45 -29.88 6.07 -8.49
C VAL A 45 -30.88 7.17 -8.81
N VAL A 46 -31.41 7.14 -10.03
CA VAL A 46 -32.44 8.04 -10.54
C VAL A 46 -33.68 7.21 -10.86
N GLU A 47 -34.77 7.48 -10.16
CA GLU A 47 -36.08 6.92 -10.39
C GLU A 47 -36.97 7.95 -11.10
N VAL A 48 -37.41 7.63 -12.30
CA VAL A 48 -38.37 8.44 -13.05
C VAL A 48 -39.75 7.82 -12.88
N ILE A 49 -40.66 8.56 -12.24
CA ILE A 49 -42.01 8.14 -11.91
C ILE A 49 -42.97 8.85 -12.87
N SER A 50 -43.65 8.10 -13.72
CA SER A 50 -44.56 8.64 -14.74
C SER A 50 -45.94 7.97 -14.74
N ALA A 51 -46.90 8.60 -15.40
CA ALA A 51 -48.17 7.97 -15.71
C ALA A 51 -47.99 6.75 -16.64
N PRO A 52 -48.86 5.72 -16.57
CA PRO A 52 -48.71 4.48 -17.34
C PRO A 52 -48.69 4.64 -18.86
N ASP A 53 -49.28 5.71 -19.36
CA ASP A 53 -49.47 6.08 -20.75
C ASP A 53 -48.44 7.12 -21.24
N ALA A 54 -47.53 7.56 -20.37
CA ALA A 54 -46.45 8.47 -20.72
C ALA A 54 -45.21 7.68 -21.21
N GLU A 55 -44.71 8.03 -22.39
CA GLU A 55 -43.42 7.57 -22.89
C GLU A 55 -42.31 8.43 -22.28
N VAL A 56 -41.27 7.78 -21.74
CA VAL A 56 -40.16 8.45 -21.04
C VAL A 56 -38.85 8.11 -21.73
N PHE A 57 -38.04 9.14 -21.97
CA PHE A 57 -36.71 9.06 -22.54
C PHE A 57 -35.71 9.69 -21.57
N VAL A 58 -34.76 8.88 -21.09
CA VAL A 58 -33.69 9.35 -20.20
C VAL A 58 -32.39 9.42 -21.00
N GLU A 59 -31.78 10.59 -21.05
CA GLU A 59 -30.45 10.73 -21.63
C GLU A 59 -29.41 10.09 -20.71
N GLN A 60 -28.59 9.18 -21.23
CA GLN A 60 -27.59 8.45 -20.46
C GLN A 60 -26.18 8.96 -20.78
N PRO A 61 -25.61 9.85 -19.97
CA PRO A 61 -24.22 10.25 -20.14
C PRO A 61 -23.30 9.06 -19.90
N ALA A 62 -22.23 8.96 -20.69
CA ALA A 62 -21.30 7.82 -20.63
C ALA A 62 -19.96 8.15 -19.94
N GLU A 63 -19.55 9.42 -19.93
CA GLU A 63 -18.22 9.81 -19.44
C GLU A 63 -18.28 10.46 -18.05
N ARG A 64 -19.13 11.48 -17.89
CA ARG A 64 -19.19 12.31 -16.67
C ARG A 64 -20.62 12.70 -16.33
N LEU A 65 -20.88 12.85 -15.03
CA LEU A 65 -22.13 13.42 -14.51
C LEU A 65 -21.77 14.46 -13.45
N GLY A 66 -21.91 15.74 -13.80
CA GLY A 66 -21.40 16.86 -13.00
C GLY A 66 -19.87 16.76 -12.82
N ASP A 67 -19.42 16.82 -11.57
CA ASP A 67 -18.01 16.72 -11.20
C ASP A 67 -17.47 15.28 -11.11
N PHE A 68 -18.34 14.28 -11.29
CA PHE A 68 -18.00 12.86 -11.11
C PHE A 68 -17.79 12.14 -12.43
N ASP A 69 -16.86 11.18 -12.45
CA ASP A 69 -16.63 10.30 -13.59
C ASP A 69 -17.52 9.06 -13.49
N ILE A 70 -18.08 8.63 -14.63
CA ILE A 70 -18.95 7.45 -14.71
C ILE A 70 -18.08 6.21 -14.94
N VAL A 71 -18.17 5.26 -14.01
CA VAL A 71 -17.45 3.98 -14.08
C VAL A 71 -18.30 2.91 -14.74
N ASP A 72 -19.60 2.93 -14.46
CA ASP A 72 -20.57 1.93 -14.91
C ASP A 72 -21.97 2.55 -14.84
N PHE A 73 -22.89 2.08 -15.66
CA PHE A 73 -24.27 2.55 -15.67
C PHE A 73 -25.21 1.46 -16.21
N GLY A 74 -26.47 1.57 -15.84
CA GLY A 74 -27.49 0.66 -16.34
C GLY A 74 -28.91 1.14 -16.05
N VAL A 75 -29.84 0.49 -16.74
CA VAL A 75 -31.27 0.75 -16.61
C VAL A 75 -31.95 -0.54 -16.18
N GLU A 76 -32.75 -0.48 -15.13
CA GLU A 76 -33.58 -1.60 -14.68
C GLU A 76 -34.89 -1.62 -15.49
N PRO A 77 -35.48 -2.81 -15.71
CA PRO A 77 -36.77 -2.91 -16.38
C PRO A 77 -37.85 -2.05 -15.68
N PRO A 78 -38.69 -1.32 -16.44
CA PRO A 78 -39.76 -0.52 -15.85
C PRO A 78 -40.67 -1.36 -14.96
N THR A 79 -40.97 -0.87 -13.76
CA THR A 79 -41.88 -1.53 -12.82
C THR A 79 -43.13 -0.68 -12.60
N ARG A 80 -44.26 -1.33 -12.31
CA ARG A 80 -45.51 -0.62 -12.01
C ARG A 80 -45.72 -0.58 -10.49
N ARG A 81 -45.80 0.61 -9.90
CA ARG A 81 -46.03 0.83 -8.47
C ARG A 81 -47.15 1.85 -8.29
N GLU A 82 -48.14 1.54 -7.47
CA GLU A 82 -49.25 2.47 -7.12
C GLU A 82 -49.96 3.08 -8.35
N GLY A 83 -50.09 2.30 -9.43
CA GLY A 83 -50.71 2.78 -10.67
C GLY A 83 -49.83 3.69 -11.53
N LYS A 84 -48.57 3.93 -11.16
CA LYS A 84 -47.55 4.66 -11.92
C LYS A 84 -46.49 3.71 -12.49
N THR A 85 -45.80 4.13 -13.55
CA THR A 85 -44.63 3.45 -14.09
C THR A 85 -43.36 4.05 -13.48
N VAL A 86 -42.44 3.21 -13.02
CA VAL A 86 -41.17 3.61 -12.41
C VAL A 86 -40.03 3.04 -13.26
N LEU A 87 -39.22 3.93 -13.84
CA LEU A 87 -38.00 3.61 -14.56
C LEU A 87 -36.80 3.95 -13.66
N THR A 88 -35.96 2.95 -13.38
CA THR A 88 -34.80 3.14 -12.50
C THR A 88 -33.51 3.08 -13.31
N CYS A 89 -32.77 4.18 -13.33
CA CYS A 89 -31.44 4.28 -13.89
C CYS A 89 -30.42 4.34 -12.74
N TRP A 90 -29.36 3.56 -12.81
CA TRP A 90 -28.29 3.59 -11.83
C TRP A 90 -26.94 3.89 -12.48
N TYR A 91 -26.10 4.59 -11.73
CA TYR A 91 -24.76 4.98 -12.12
C TYR A 91 -23.80 4.61 -11.00
N ARG A 92 -22.61 4.15 -11.37
CA ARG A 92 -21.48 4.00 -10.46
C ARG A 92 -20.51 5.13 -10.73
N LEU A 93 -20.35 6.00 -9.76
CA LEU A 93 -19.60 7.25 -9.90
C LEU A 93 -18.33 7.24 -9.06
N VAL A 94 -17.34 8.03 -9.46
CA VAL A 94 -16.12 8.29 -8.68
C VAL A 94 -15.75 9.77 -8.75
N GLY A 95 -15.36 10.35 -7.61
CA GLY A 95 -14.94 11.74 -7.49
C GLY A 95 -13.51 11.85 -6.97
N TYR A 96 -12.76 12.82 -7.49
CA TYR A 96 -11.36 13.07 -7.12
C TYR A 96 -11.13 14.40 -6.42
N SER A 97 -12.05 15.36 -6.60
CA SER A 97 -12.01 16.65 -5.93
C SER A 97 -12.67 16.53 -4.55
N PRO A 98 -12.03 16.99 -3.47
CA PRO A 98 -12.67 17.07 -2.16
C PRO A 98 -13.61 18.27 -2.07
N GLY A 99 -14.69 18.12 -1.30
CA GLY A 99 -15.70 19.15 -1.07
C GLY A 99 -17.12 18.65 -1.30
N ASP A 100 -18.08 19.57 -1.20
CA ASP A 100 -19.48 19.29 -1.50
C ASP A 100 -19.74 19.55 -3.00
N HIS A 101 -20.19 18.51 -3.69
CA HIS A 101 -20.45 18.55 -5.12
C HIS A 101 -21.94 18.38 -5.40
N VAL A 102 -22.47 19.21 -6.30
CA VAL A 102 -23.85 19.09 -6.78
C VAL A 102 -23.88 18.06 -7.91
N LEU A 103 -24.74 17.06 -7.76
CA LEU A 103 -24.95 15.98 -8.70
C LEU A 103 -26.34 16.13 -9.33
N PRO A 104 -26.43 16.63 -10.58
CA PRO A 104 -27.70 16.76 -11.28
C PRO A 104 -28.19 15.43 -11.83
N SER A 105 -29.51 15.25 -11.89
CA SER A 105 -30.12 14.16 -12.63
C SER A 105 -29.89 14.34 -14.14
N PRO A 106 -29.65 13.26 -14.89
CA PRO A 106 -29.62 13.34 -16.35
C PRO A 106 -30.93 13.90 -16.92
N PRO A 107 -30.90 14.59 -18.08
CA PRO A 107 -32.11 15.11 -18.72
C PRO A 107 -33.14 14.00 -18.98
N VAL A 108 -34.36 14.25 -18.54
CA VAL A 108 -35.49 13.33 -18.72
C VAL A 108 -36.53 14.02 -19.58
N LYS A 109 -36.80 13.47 -20.76
CA LYS A 109 -37.87 13.92 -21.65
C LYS A 109 -39.03 12.95 -21.57
N TYR A 110 -40.25 13.46 -21.70
CA TYR A 110 -41.45 12.64 -21.69
C TYR A 110 -42.46 13.13 -22.71
N ARG A 111 -43.30 12.20 -23.15
CA ARG A 111 -44.40 12.46 -24.07
C ARG A 111 -45.67 11.77 -23.56
N VAL A 112 -46.69 12.58 -23.32
CA VAL A 112 -48.05 12.09 -23.03
C VAL A 112 -48.84 12.03 -24.34
N ALA A 113 -49.75 11.06 -24.46
CA ALA A 113 -50.54 10.87 -25.67
C ALA A 113 -51.24 12.18 -26.11
N GLY A 114 -50.92 12.67 -27.32
CA GLY A 114 -51.49 13.89 -27.90
C GLY A 114 -50.80 15.20 -27.49
N GLN A 115 -49.70 15.14 -26.73
CA GLN A 115 -48.87 16.30 -26.38
C GLN A 115 -47.50 16.24 -27.06
N GLU A 116 -46.86 17.41 -27.19
CA GLU A 116 -45.46 17.49 -27.62
C GLU A 116 -44.52 16.97 -26.53
N GLU A 117 -43.31 16.58 -26.94
CA GLU A 117 -42.26 16.15 -26.03
C GLU A 117 -41.85 17.30 -25.11
N THR A 118 -41.86 17.06 -23.80
CA THR A 118 -41.55 18.05 -22.77
C THR A 118 -40.46 17.51 -21.85
N GLU A 119 -39.65 18.40 -21.28
CA GLU A 119 -38.62 18.04 -20.31
C GLU A 119 -39.20 17.98 -18.88
N ALA A 120 -38.86 16.94 -18.14
CA ALA A 120 -39.24 16.80 -16.74
C ALA A 120 -38.34 17.70 -15.85
N PRO A 121 -38.83 18.13 -14.68
CA PRO A 121 -38.00 18.88 -13.74
C PRO A 121 -36.76 18.08 -13.33
N ALA A 122 -35.59 18.66 -13.53
CA ALA A 122 -34.34 18.08 -13.07
C ALA A 122 -34.28 18.08 -11.53
N GLN A 123 -33.67 17.06 -10.96
CA GLN A 123 -33.39 16.99 -9.53
C GLN A 123 -31.89 17.01 -9.28
N GLU A 124 -31.49 17.81 -8.30
CA GLU A 124 -30.10 17.92 -7.87
C GLU A 124 -29.97 17.38 -6.44
N ILE A 125 -28.88 16.65 -6.19
CA ILE A 125 -28.50 16.23 -4.84
C ILE A 125 -27.06 16.67 -4.54
N THR A 126 -26.72 16.81 -3.26
CA THR A 126 -25.34 17.11 -2.84
C THR A 126 -24.66 15.83 -2.37
N VAL A 127 -23.45 15.57 -2.87
CA VAL A 127 -22.58 14.48 -2.42
C VAL A 127 -21.30 15.08 -1.85
N SER A 128 -20.92 14.68 -0.64
CA SER A 128 -19.72 15.19 0.03
C SER A 128 -18.54 14.25 -0.20
N VAL A 129 -17.47 14.77 -0.80
CA VAL A 129 -16.21 14.07 -1.01
C VAL A 129 -15.22 14.46 0.08
N GLU A 130 -15.06 13.60 1.06
CA GLU A 130 -14.19 13.81 2.21
C GLU A 130 -12.72 13.52 1.87
N SER A 131 -11.85 14.44 2.29
CA SER A 131 -10.40 14.23 2.25
C SER A 131 -9.93 13.60 3.55
N LEU A 132 -9.24 12.45 3.45
CA LEU A 132 -8.60 11.81 4.61
C LEU A 132 -7.48 12.66 5.22
N LEU A 133 -6.93 13.62 4.45
CA LEU A 133 -5.98 14.61 4.97
C LEU A 133 -6.64 15.43 6.08
N ALA A 134 -7.87 15.89 5.90
CA ALA A 134 -8.55 16.74 6.89
C ALA A 134 -8.73 16.07 8.27
N GLN A 135 -8.67 14.74 8.33
CA GLN A 135 -8.82 13.97 9.58
C GLN A 135 -7.50 13.86 10.37
N THR A 136 -6.36 14.27 9.79
CA THR A 136 -5.05 14.14 10.43
C THR A 136 -4.59 15.48 11.05
N PRO A 137 -4.18 15.52 12.32
CA PRO A 137 -3.56 16.72 12.89
C PRO A 137 -2.25 17.05 12.15
N ASN A 138 -2.11 18.32 11.75
CA ASN A 138 -1.02 18.84 10.89
C ASN A 138 -0.99 18.25 9.47
N ALA A 139 -2.15 18.02 8.84
CA ALA A 139 -2.23 17.47 7.49
C ALA A 139 -1.60 18.33 6.37
N THR A 140 -1.43 19.63 6.61
CA THR A 140 -0.75 20.55 5.68
C THR A 140 0.78 20.55 5.87
N ASP A 141 1.29 19.94 6.94
CA ASP A 141 2.71 19.87 7.23
C ASP A 141 3.29 18.59 6.60
N ILE A 142 4.20 18.76 5.64
CA ILE A 142 4.85 17.65 4.97
C ILE A 142 5.78 16.99 5.98
N ARG A 143 5.45 15.76 6.38
CA ARG A 143 6.28 14.98 7.30
C ARG A 143 7.51 14.43 6.59
N ASP A 144 8.60 14.33 7.33
CA ASP A 144 9.78 13.61 6.87
C ASP A 144 9.46 12.15 6.54
N ILE A 145 10.22 11.60 5.59
CA ILE A 145 10.11 10.21 5.17
C ILE A 145 10.48 9.31 6.35
N LYS A 146 9.62 8.33 6.66
CA LYS A 146 9.90 7.32 7.69
C LYS A 146 11.22 6.61 7.38
N ALA A 147 12.07 6.46 8.39
CA ALA A 147 13.32 5.72 8.26
C ALA A 147 13.06 4.26 7.79
N PRO A 148 13.99 3.65 7.05
CA PRO A 148 13.89 2.23 6.69
C PRO A 148 13.77 1.35 7.94
N GLU A 149 12.87 0.37 7.90
CA GLU A 149 12.76 -0.62 8.95
C GLU A 149 14.04 -1.47 9.00
N PRO A 150 14.67 -1.66 10.17
CA PRO A 150 15.88 -2.48 10.27
C PRO A 150 15.58 -3.93 9.90
N VAL A 151 16.31 -4.46 8.92
CA VAL A 151 16.22 -5.86 8.54
C VAL A 151 16.96 -6.71 9.59
N PRO A 152 16.34 -7.76 10.15
CA PRO A 152 17.02 -8.63 11.10
C PRO A 152 18.20 -9.34 10.40
N VAL A 153 19.41 -9.14 10.94
CA VAL A 153 20.64 -9.77 10.43
C VAL A 153 20.75 -11.20 10.97
N ASP A 154 20.86 -12.18 10.08
CA ASP A 154 21.18 -13.56 10.48
C ASP A 154 22.69 -13.73 10.68
N TRP A 155 23.09 -13.99 11.93
CA TRP A 155 24.49 -14.16 12.32
C TRP A 155 25.02 -15.59 12.16
N ARG A 156 24.13 -16.58 11.91
CA ARG A 156 24.50 -18.00 11.73
C ARG A 156 25.61 -18.24 10.70
N PRO A 157 25.60 -17.66 9.48
CA PRO A 157 26.67 -17.90 8.51
C PRO A 157 28.03 -17.41 9.00
N TYR A 158 28.07 -16.32 9.77
CA TYR A 158 29.32 -15.79 10.33
C TYR A 158 29.91 -16.70 11.41
N TYR A 159 29.06 -17.29 12.27
CA TYR A 159 29.50 -18.29 13.24
C TYR A 159 30.00 -19.57 12.56
N LEU A 160 29.32 -20.03 11.51
CA LEU A 160 29.75 -21.19 10.74
C LEU A 160 31.09 -20.95 10.05
N LEU A 161 31.27 -19.77 9.44
CA LEU A 161 32.53 -19.38 8.81
C LEU A 161 33.66 -19.28 9.84
N GLY A 162 33.43 -18.57 10.96
CA GLY A 162 34.41 -18.42 12.03
C GLY A 162 34.80 -19.77 12.65
N GLY A 163 33.83 -20.64 12.89
CA GLY A 163 34.05 -22.01 13.37
C GLY A 163 34.85 -22.85 12.36
N GLY A 164 34.54 -22.74 11.07
CA GLY A 164 35.26 -23.42 10.00
C GLY A 164 36.72 -23.00 9.91
N ILE A 165 37.01 -21.70 9.99
CA ILE A 165 38.38 -21.17 10.00
C ILE A 165 39.13 -21.65 11.25
N ALA A 166 38.51 -21.59 12.43
CA ALA A 166 39.12 -22.06 13.67
C ALA A 166 39.45 -23.56 13.62
N LEU A 167 38.54 -24.39 13.07
CA LEU A 167 38.76 -25.81 12.88
C LEU A 167 39.91 -26.08 11.90
N LEU A 168 39.97 -25.35 10.78
CA LEU A 168 41.05 -25.48 9.80
C LEU A 168 42.41 -25.16 10.44
N LEU A 169 42.51 -24.08 11.20
CA LEU A 169 43.75 -23.70 11.90
C LEU A 169 44.16 -24.76 12.92
N ALA A 170 43.20 -25.35 13.66
CA ALA A 170 43.47 -26.44 14.58
C ALA A 170 44.01 -27.69 13.86
N VAL A 171 43.40 -28.08 12.73
CA VAL A 171 43.86 -29.21 11.92
C VAL A 171 45.27 -28.97 11.37
N VAL A 172 45.54 -27.78 10.83
CA VAL A 172 46.88 -27.42 10.33
C VAL A 172 47.92 -27.45 11.46
N ALA A 173 47.59 -26.92 12.65
CA ALA A 173 48.49 -26.94 13.79
C ALA A 173 48.79 -28.36 14.28
N ILE A 174 47.78 -29.23 14.31
CA ILE A 174 47.94 -30.65 14.68
C ILE A 174 48.82 -31.36 13.63
N LEU A 175 48.52 -31.18 12.35
CA LEU A 175 49.28 -31.82 11.27
C LEU A 175 50.74 -31.37 11.27
N TYR A 176 50.98 -30.07 11.45
CA TYR A 176 52.32 -29.52 11.59
C TYR A 176 53.09 -30.18 12.75
N ARG A 177 52.45 -30.35 13.91
CA ARG A 177 53.07 -31.04 15.06
C ARG A 177 53.33 -32.52 14.82
N LEU A 178 52.47 -33.20 14.07
CA LEU A 178 52.64 -34.62 13.76
C LEU A 178 53.76 -34.84 12.73
N LEU A 179 53.81 -34.04 11.67
CA LEU A 179 54.83 -34.13 10.62
C LEU A 179 56.22 -33.69 11.13
N ASN A 180 56.27 -32.64 11.95
CA ASN A 180 57.52 -32.15 12.53
C ASN A 180 57.84 -32.81 13.86
N ARG A 181 57.19 -33.92 14.19
CA ARG A 181 57.53 -34.69 15.39
C ARG A 181 58.93 -35.26 15.15
N PRO A 182 59.95 -34.86 15.92
CA PRO A 182 61.28 -35.43 15.75
C PRO A 182 61.15 -36.93 15.97
N TRP A 183 61.50 -37.70 14.94
CA TRP A 183 61.67 -39.14 15.08
C TRP A 183 62.64 -39.31 16.23
N ARG A 184 62.19 -39.89 17.35
CA ARG A 184 63.03 -40.07 18.54
C ARG A 184 64.32 -40.70 18.05
N ALA A 185 65.43 -39.96 18.17
CA ALA A 185 66.73 -40.46 17.80
C ALA A 185 66.87 -41.83 18.46
N ARG A 186 67.09 -42.85 17.62
CA ARG A 186 67.38 -44.21 18.07
C ARG A 186 68.43 -44.07 19.18
N PRO A 187 68.25 -44.70 20.36
CA PRO A 187 69.20 -44.53 21.46
C PRO A 187 70.60 -44.74 20.90
N ALA A 188 71.48 -43.76 21.17
CA ALA A 188 72.84 -43.78 20.66
C ALA A 188 73.46 -45.15 20.98
N PRO A 189 74.21 -45.78 20.06
CA PRO A 189 74.89 -47.03 20.34
C PRO A 189 75.67 -46.90 21.66
N PRO A 190 75.70 -47.93 22.51
CA PRO A 190 76.43 -47.88 23.77
C PRO A 190 77.86 -47.43 23.50
N ALA A 191 78.38 -46.54 24.36
CA ALA A 191 79.74 -46.06 24.25
C ALA A 191 80.70 -47.26 24.16
N ARG A 192 81.68 -47.20 23.26
CA ARG A 192 82.69 -48.25 23.12
C ARG A 192 83.31 -48.51 24.49
N PRO A 193 83.43 -49.77 24.92
CA PRO A 193 83.95 -50.08 26.23
C PRO A 193 85.38 -49.51 26.40
N PRO A 194 85.75 -49.04 27.61
CA PRO A 194 87.03 -48.36 27.83
C PRO A 194 88.28 -49.16 27.43
N HIS A 195 88.20 -50.49 27.47
CA HIS A 195 89.33 -51.36 27.10
C HIS A 195 89.63 -51.35 25.60
N GLU A 196 88.62 -51.17 24.74
CA GLU A 196 88.84 -51.03 23.29
C GLU A 196 89.55 -49.72 22.96
N ILE A 197 89.13 -48.63 23.61
CA ILE A 197 89.76 -47.30 23.47
C ILE A 197 91.21 -47.36 23.94
N ALA A 198 91.47 -48.02 25.07
CA ALA A 198 92.82 -48.19 25.61
C ALA A 198 93.69 -49.04 24.67
N ALA A 199 93.15 -50.14 24.11
CA ALA A 199 93.86 -50.98 23.17
C ALA A 199 94.25 -50.23 21.88
N ASP A 200 93.31 -49.45 21.32
CA ASP A 200 93.58 -48.60 20.15
C ASP A 200 94.64 -47.54 20.45
N ALA A 201 94.54 -46.85 21.58
CA ALA A 201 95.53 -45.86 22.00
C ALA A 201 96.92 -46.48 22.20
N LEU A 202 96.99 -47.69 22.76
CA LEU A 202 98.24 -48.43 22.94
C LEU A 202 98.84 -48.87 21.59
N ALA A 203 98.00 -49.32 20.66
CA ALA A 203 98.41 -49.65 19.30
C ALA A 203 98.97 -48.42 18.57
N ASP A 204 98.35 -47.26 18.79
CA ASP A 204 98.78 -45.98 18.24
C ASP A 204 100.14 -45.54 18.81
N LEU A 205 100.36 -45.69 20.12
CA LEU A 205 101.65 -45.43 20.75
C LEU A 205 102.76 -46.35 20.24
N ARG A 206 102.47 -47.65 20.07
CA ARG A 206 103.43 -48.61 19.48
C ARG A 206 103.82 -48.23 18.06
N ARG A 207 102.86 -47.82 17.23
CA ARG A 207 103.12 -47.35 15.85
C ARG A 207 104.04 -46.14 15.81
N ARG A 208 103.89 -45.22 16.77
CA ARG A 208 104.71 -43.99 16.84
C ARG A 208 106.17 -44.26 17.21
N ASN A 209 106.48 -45.47 17.71
CA ASN A 209 107.85 -45.97 17.94
C ASN A 209 108.78 -44.93 18.59
N LEU A 210 108.26 -44.20 19.58
CA LEU A 210 108.84 -42.97 20.14
C LEU A 210 110.23 -43.20 20.78
N ILE A 211 110.50 -44.43 21.18
CA ILE A 211 111.80 -44.87 21.72
C ILE A 211 112.88 -44.78 20.63
N ALA A 212 112.59 -45.22 19.40
CA ALA A 212 113.54 -45.20 18.29
C ALA A 212 113.87 -43.77 17.82
N VAL A 213 112.92 -42.85 17.97
CA VAL A 213 113.07 -41.44 17.54
C VAL A 213 113.65 -40.55 18.65
N GLY A 214 113.91 -41.10 19.85
CA GLY A 214 114.43 -40.33 21.00
C GLY A 214 113.46 -39.27 21.53
N ALA A 215 112.17 -39.35 21.18
CA ALA A 215 111.14 -38.39 21.52
C ALA A 215 110.31 -38.86 22.73
N PHE A 216 111.01 -39.19 23.84
CA PHE A 216 110.39 -39.48 25.13
C PHE A 216 110.78 -38.37 26.12
N LYS A 217 109.81 -37.85 26.88
CA LYS A 217 110.03 -36.90 27.97
C LYS A 217 109.32 -37.43 29.20
#